data_AF-A0A1B0G5U9-F1
#
_entry.id   AF-A0A1B0G5U9-F1
#
_cell.length_a   1.000
_cell.length_b   1.000
_cell.length_c   1.000
_cell.angle_alpha   90.00
_cell.angle_beta   90.00
_cell.angle_gamma   90.00
#
_symmetry.space_group_name_H-M   'P 1'
#
loop_
_entity.id
_entity.type
_entity.pdbx_description
1 polymer ?
#
loop_
_entity_poly.entity_id
_entity_poly.type
_entity_poly.pdbx_seq_one_letter_code
_entity_poly.pdbx_strand_id
1 'polypeptide(L)'
;MKELLLENPRIGMRELSSELNVSCAIVHNILTDHLDLRRVIMRIVPKELDFVQKNYRKQMALDMLHRTSTDPTFMKRIITGGSTWVYDIH
;
A
#
# COMPACT_ATOMS: atom_id res chain seq x y z
N MET A 1 14.71 -12.80 13.42
CA MET A 1 13.45 -12.00 13.36
C MET A 1 13.51 -10.88 12.33
N LYS A 2 14.45 -9.93 12.40
CA LYS A 2 14.56 -8.84 11.39
C LYS A 2 14.64 -9.39 9.95
N GLU A 3 15.45 -10.42 9.72
CA GLU A 3 15.58 -11.08 8.40
C GLU A 3 14.25 -11.67 7.92
N LEU A 4 13.56 -12.45 8.76
CA LEU A 4 12.21 -12.98 8.44
C LEU A 4 11.20 -11.87 8.09
N LEU A 5 11.28 -10.71 8.76
CA LEU A 5 10.41 -9.57 8.46
C LEU A 5 10.80 -8.83 7.17
N LEU A 6 12.08 -8.85 6.79
CA LEU A 6 12.55 -8.30 5.52
C LEU A 6 12.12 -9.18 4.34
N GLU A 7 12.16 -10.50 4.52
CA GLU A 7 11.69 -11.48 3.54
C GLU A 7 10.16 -11.46 3.40
N ASN A 8 9.45 -11.47 4.53
CA ASN A 8 7.99 -11.44 4.58
C ASN A 8 7.49 -10.48 5.67
N PRO A 9 7.22 -9.21 5.34
CA PRO A 9 6.65 -8.23 6.28
C PRO A 9 5.24 -8.58 6.79
N ARG A 10 4.57 -9.58 6.19
CA ARG A 10 3.21 -10.03 6.54
C ARG A 10 3.20 -11.27 7.42
N ILE A 11 4.36 -11.80 7.80
CA ILE A 11 4.48 -12.99 8.65
C ILE A 11 3.70 -12.80 9.96
N GLY A 12 2.97 -13.84 10.36
CA GLY A 12 2.16 -13.81 11.57
C GLY A 12 3.00 -13.94 12.84
N MET A 13 2.51 -13.39 13.97
CA MET A 13 3.18 -13.54 15.26
C MET A 13 3.34 -15.02 15.68
N ARG A 14 2.35 -15.88 15.39
CA ARG A 14 2.42 -17.32 15.67
C ARG A 14 3.44 -18.03 14.79
N GLU A 15 3.53 -17.61 13.54
CA GLU A 15 4.47 -18.14 12.56
C GLU A 15 5.91 -17.76 12.94
N LEU A 16 6.15 -16.49 13.29
CA LEU A 16 7.41 -16.03 13.88
C LEU A 16 7.78 -16.80 15.15
N SER A 17 6.80 -17.04 16.03
CA SER A 17 6.98 -17.79 17.27
C SER A 17 7.40 -19.24 16.99
N SER A 18 6.79 -19.87 16.00
CA SER A 18 7.13 -21.22 15.54
C SER A 18 8.52 -21.27 14.90
N GLU A 19 8.81 -20.37 13.96
CA GLU A 19 10.06 -20.35 13.18
C GLU A 19 11.29 -20.09 14.07
N LEU A 20 11.13 -19.21 15.07
CA LEU A 20 12.20 -18.84 15.98
C LEU A 20 12.22 -19.68 17.26
N ASN A 21 11.26 -20.60 17.43
CA ASN A 21 11.07 -21.41 18.63
C ASN A 21 11.07 -20.59 19.94
N VAL A 22 10.35 -19.46 19.94
CA VAL A 22 10.18 -18.57 21.10
C VAL A 22 8.70 -18.31 21.35
N SER A 23 8.32 -17.90 22.56
CA SER A 23 6.93 -17.61 22.87
C SER A 23 6.42 -16.38 22.11
N CYS A 24 5.11 -16.34 21.81
CA CYS A 24 4.47 -15.17 21.20
C CYS A 24 4.67 -13.89 22.03
N ALA A 25 4.79 -13.98 23.35
CA ALA A 25 5.07 -12.83 24.22
C ALA A 25 6.47 -12.26 23.97
N ILE A 26 7.48 -13.13 23.82
CA ILE A 26 8.84 -12.71 23.44
C ILE A 26 8.82 -12.07 22.04
N VAL A 27 8.08 -12.67 21.09
CA VAL A 27 7.92 -12.08 19.76
C VAL A 27 7.33 -10.68 19.84
N HIS A 28 6.25 -10.51 20.59
CA HIS A 28 5.60 -9.22 20.79
C HIS A 28 6.57 -8.18 21.37
N ASN A 29 7.24 -8.50 22.48
CA ASN A 29 8.18 -7.57 23.13
C ASN A 29 9.34 -7.18 22.21
N ILE A 30 9.89 -8.13 21.44
CA ILE A 30 10.93 -7.81 20.47
C ILE A 30 10.39 -6.88 19.39
N LEU A 31 9.23 -7.19 18.81
CA LEU A 31 8.63 -6.35 17.76
C LEU A 31 8.34 -4.94 18.28
N THR A 32 7.74 -4.79 19.46
CA THR A 32 7.31 -3.46 19.96
C THR A 32 8.42 -2.70 20.66
N ASP A 33 9.16 -3.34 21.57
CA ASP A 33 10.01 -2.61 22.52
C ASP A 33 11.47 -2.54 22.07
N HIS A 34 11.91 -3.50 21.24
CA HIS A 34 13.28 -3.55 20.74
C HIS A 34 13.42 -3.15 19.27
N LEU A 35 12.37 -3.35 18.46
CA LEU A 35 12.35 -3.03 17.03
C LEU A 35 11.48 -1.83 16.68
N ASP A 36 10.66 -1.35 17.62
CA ASP A 36 9.71 -0.25 17.41
C ASP A 36 8.78 -0.47 16.20
N LEU A 37 8.36 -1.72 16.02
CA LEU A 37 7.47 -2.15 14.95
C LEU A 37 6.03 -2.28 15.46
N ARG A 38 5.10 -1.78 14.66
CA ARG A 38 3.67 -1.92 14.90
C ARG A 38 3.01 -2.67 13.74
N ARG A 39 2.08 -3.58 14.07
CA ARG A 39 1.25 -4.21 13.04
C ARG A 39 0.31 -3.17 12.43
N VAL A 40 0.38 -3.03 11.11
CA VAL A 40 -0.52 -2.16 10.34
C VAL A 40 -1.41 -3.03 9.47
N ILE A 41 -2.70 -2.67 9.38
CA ILE A 41 -3.64 -3.34 8.48
C ILE A 41 -3.21 -3.06 7.04
N MET A 42 -3.22 -4.10 6.20
CA MET A 42 -2.93 -3.96 4.78
C MET A 42 -3.93 -2.99 4.15
N ARG A 43 -3.44 -2.02 3.37
CA ARG A 43 -4.33 -1.15 2.58
C ARG A 43 -5.01 -1.98 1.50
N ILE A 44 -6.33 -1.82 1.36
CA ILE A 44 -7.09 -2.40 0.25
C ILE A 44 -6.70 -1.64 -1.02
N VAL A 45 -6.20 -2.36 -2.02
CA VAL A 45 -5.88 -1.82 -3.34
C VAL A 45 -7.02 -2.18 -4.29
N PRO A 46 -7.63 -1.22 -5.01
CA PRO A 46 -8.79 -1.50 -5.87
C PRO A 46 -8.54 -2.54 -6.97
N LYS A 47 -7.29 -2.64 -7.45
CA LYS A 47 -6.89 -3.58 -8.50
C LYS A 47 -5.40 -3.87 -8.43
N GLU A 48 -5.00 -5.14 -8.51
CA GLU A 48 -3.62 -5.49 -8.80
C GLU A 48 -3.31 -5.25 -10.29
N LEU A 49 -2.24 -4.52 -10.54
CA LEU A 49 -1.83 -4.16 -11.88
C LEU A 49 -0.69 -5.05 -12.34
N ASP A 50 -0.80 -5.55 -13.57
CA ASP A 50 0.31 -6.19 -14.26
C ASP A 50 1.40 -5.17 -14.65
N PHE A 51 2.53 -5.68 -15.14
CA PHE A 51 3.66 -4.85 -15.53
C PHE A 51 3.31 -3.83 -16.63
N VAL A 52 2.52 -4.23 -17.62
CA VAL A 52 2.13 -3.38 -18.75
C VAL A 52 1.22 -2.25 -18.28
N GLN A 53 0.23 -2.56 -17.44
CA GLN A 53 -0.67 -1.58 -16.83
C GLN A 53 0.09 -0.58 -15.94
N LYS A 54 1.08 -1.04 -15.17
CA LYS A 54 1.94 -0.16 -14.38
C LYS A 54 2.75 0.78 -15.26
N ASN A 55 3.35 0.26 -16.33
CA ASN A 55 4.14 1.07 -17.25
C ASN A 55 3.26 2.12 -17.95
N TYR A 56 2.09 1.72 -18.45
CA TYR A 56 1.14 2.63 -19.09
C TYR A 56 0.69 3.74 -18.13
N ARG A 57 0.34 3.41 -16.88
CA ARG A 57 -0.01 4.41 -15.86
C ARG A 57 1.13 5.38 -15.58
N LYS A 58 2.37 4.91 -15.50
CA LYS A 58 3.55 5.76 -15.32
C LYS A 58 3.72 6.73 -16.49
N GLN A 59 3.61 6.23 -17.72
CA GLN A 59 3.73 7.07 -18.93
C GLN A 59 2.67 8.16 -18.98
N MET A 60 1.40 7.82 -18.71
CA MET A 60 0.31 8.80 -18.64
C MET A 60 0.51 9.83 -17.53
N ALA A 61 0.98 9.41 -16.35
CA ALA A 61 1.27 10.34 -15.26
C ALA A 61 2.41 11.31 -15.61
N LEU A 62 3.46 10.84 -16.29
CA LEU A 62 4.57 11.69 -16.74
C LEU A 62 4.12 12.69 -17.81
N ASP A 63 3.28 12.26 -18.76
CA ASP A 63 2.69 13.17 -19.76
C ASP A 63 1.83 14.25 -19.11
N MET A 64 0.93 13.85 -18.18
CA MET A 64 0.09 14.80 -17.44
C MET A 64 0.92 15.79 -16.62
N LEU A 65 2.01 15.33 -16.00
CA LEU A 65 2.92 16.19 -15.25
C LEU A 65 3.60 17.22 -16.18
N HIS A 66 4.08 16.77 -17.33
CA HIS A 66 4.71 17.64 -18.33
C HIS A 66 3.73 18.69 -18.87
N ARG A 67 2.48 18.29 -19.16
CA ARG A 67 1.44 19.22 -19.63
C ARG A 67 1.07 20.25 -18.58
N THR A 68 1.02 19.84 -17.31
CA THR A 68 0.78 20.75 -16.19
C THR A 68 1.92 21.74 -16.01
N SER A 69 3.17 21.34 -16.27
CA SER A 69 4.32 22.24 -16.16
C SER A 69 4.50 23.19 -17.35
N THR A 70 4.03 22.80 -18.53
CA THR A 70 4.20 23.57 -19.78
C THR A 70 3.03 24.48 -20.11
N ASP A 71 1.82 24.13 -19.68
CA ASP A 71 0.62 24.92 -19.92
C ASP A 71 -0.07 25.28 -18.59
N PRO A 72 0.09 26.53 -18.11
CA PRO A 72 -0.51 27.02 -16.86
C PRO A 72 -2.04 26.97 -16.84
N THR A 73 -2.70 26.87 -17.99
CA THR A 73 -4.16 26.80 -18.12
C THR A 73 -4.69 25.38 -18.23
N PHE A 74 -3.81 24.38 -18.39
CA PHE A 74 -4.18 22.99 -18.64
C PHE A 74 -5.20 22.46 -17.62
N MET A 75 -4.90 22.60 -16.32
CA MET A 75 -5.78 22.13 -15.25
C MET A 75 -7.16 22.80 -15.25
N LYS A 76 -7.26 24.07 -15.67
CA LYS A 76 -8.53 24.83 -15.70
C LYS A 76 -9.48 24.34 -16.79
N ARG A 77 -8.98 23.61 -17.78
CA ARG A 77 -9.77 23.09 -18.90
C ARG A 77 -10.22 21.64 -18.71
N ILE A 78 -9.78 20.98 -17.65
CA ILE A 78 -10.15 19.59 -17.37
C ILE A 78 -11.58 19.56 -16.80
N ILE A 79 -12.47 18.85 -17.48
CA ILE A 79 -13.80 18.50 -16.97
C ILE A 79 -13.76 16.99 -16.68
N THR A 80 -14.11 16.61 -15.44
CA THR A 80 -14.16 15.20 -15.00
C THR A 80 -15.55 14.85 -14.48
N GLY A 81 -15.92 13.59 -14.59
CA GLY A 81 -17.18 13.06 -14.09
C GLY A 81 -17.01 11.60 -13.67
N GLY A 82 -17.78 11.18 -12.68
CA GLY A 82 -17.85 9.81 -12.18
C GLY A 82 -19.20 9.55 -11.55
N SER A 83 -19.59 8.28 -11.46
CA SER A 83 -20.80 7.86 -10.77
C SER A 83 -20.44 7.11 -9.50
N THR A 84 -21.30 7.22 -8.48
CA THR A 84 -21.20 6.45 -7.25
C THR A 84 -22.57 5.84 -6.97
N TRP A 85 -22.57 4.62 -6.42
CA TRP A 85 -23.81 3.97 -5.99
C TRP A 85 -24.28 4.61 -4.69
N VAL A 86 -25.56 4.98 -4.63
CA VAL A 86 -26.23 5.44 -3.40
C VAL A 86 -27.15 4.31 -2.95
N TYR A 87 -26.90 3.81 -1.75
CA TYR A 87 -27.77 2.81 -1.13
C TYR A 87 -28.90 3.51 -0.39
N ASP A 88 -30.12 3.01 -0.56
CA ASP A 88 -31.27 3.43 0.23
C ASP A 88 -31.23 2.73 1.59
N ILE A 89 -31.51 3.49 2.65
CA ILE A 89 -31.62 2.98 4.03
C ILE A 89 -33.08 3.18 4.44
N HIS A 90 -33.89 2.17 4.13
CA HIS A 90 -35.24 2.02 4.66
C HIS A 90 -35.23 1.16 5.93
#